data_AF-A0A392PSS5-F1
#
_entry.id   AF-A0A392PSS5-F1
#
_cell.length_a   1.000
_cell.length_b   1.000
_cell.length_c   1.000
_cell.angle_alpha   90.00
_cell.angle_beta   90.00
_cell.angle_gamma   90.00
#
_symmetry.space_group_name_H-M   'P 1'
#
loop_
_entity.id
_entity.type
_entity.pdbx_description
1 polymer ?
#
loop_
_entity_poly.entity_id
_entity_poly.type
_entity_poly.pdbx_seq_one_letter_code
_entity_poly.pdbx_strand_id
1 'polypeptide(L)'
;ALELNESSTISQELKKPLYSVAETSSLEQVFWRVLGNNSSLVCKIQPRHEEKKLQSSHHEALGNQGKSNEPVNITHRLESDGSVYNYASESKGAKVVAHNKEANGAKNILGKDHDKYLRNPCSVAEKFVIIELSEETLVDTVKIANFEHYSSNFKEFELAGSLNFPTESWSALGNFVAANVKHAQVFKLPK
;
A
#
# COMPACT_ATOMS: atom_id res chain seq x y z
N ALA A 1 11.32 -3.38 -4.29
CA ALA A 1 10.43 -4.27 -5.02
C ALA A 1 9.95 -5.44 -4.17
N LEU A 2 8.71 -5.85 -4.37
CA LEU A 2 8.27 -7.20 -4.08
C LEU A 2 8.58 -7.98 -5.37
N GLU A 3 9.49 -8.94 -5.30
CA GLU A 3 9.67 -9.94 -6.36
C GLU A 3 9.90 -11.29 -5.71
N LEU A 4 9.34 -12.33 -6.34
CA LEU A 4 9.56 -13.74 -6.09
C LEU A 4 10.06 -14.35 -7.40
N ASN A 5 11.05 -15.21 -7.32
CA ASN A 5 11.60 -15.96 -8.44
C ASN A 5 11.66 -17.44 -8.07
N GLU A 6 11.42 -18.34 -9.03
CA GLU A 6 12.25 -19.54 -9.28
C GLU A 6 11.98 -20.18 -10.66
N SER A 7 13.09 -20.30 -11.42
CA SER A 7 13.63 -21.41 -12.24
C SER A 7 12.86 -22.16 -13.35
N SER A 8 13.67 -22.68 -14.29
CA SER A 8 13.44 -23.00 -15.71
C SER A 8 13.19 -24.49 -16.04
N THR A 9 12.58 -24.78 -17.21
CA THR A 9 13.07 -25.69 -18.29
C THR A 9 12.08 -25.71 -19.48
N ILE A 10 12.63 -25.84 -20.70
CA ILE A 10 12.07 -25.62 -22.04
C ILE A 10 11.40 -26.88 -22.65
N SER A 11 10.33 -26.72 -23.46
CA SER A 11 10.20 -27.25 -24.85
C SER A 11 8.83 -26.92 -25.51
N GLN A 12 8.89 -26.16 -26.63
CA GLN A 12 8.10 -26.15 -27.90
C GLN A 12 6.56 -26.37 -27.86
N GLU A 13 5.67 -25.68 -28.61
CA GLU A 13 5.65 -25.29 -30.03
C GLU A 13 4.51 -24.26 -30.29
N LEU A 14 4.41 -23.72 -31.50
CA LEU A 14 3.95 -22.39 -31.88
C LEU A 14 2.50 -22.34 -32.40
N LYS A 15 1.65 -21.41 -31.95
CA LYS A 15 0.54 -20.85 -32.78
C LYS A 15 0.31 -19.36 -32.49
N LYS A 16 0.56 -18.51 -33.50
CA LYS A 16 0.24 -17.08 -33.51
C LYS A 16 -1.19 -16.87 -34.02
N PRO A 17 -2.03 -16.04 -33.38
CA PRO A 17 -3.15 -15.41 -34.06
C PRO A 17 -2.66 -14.13 -34.74
N LEU A 18 -2.86 -14.09 -36.05
CA LEU A 18 -2.68 -12.92 -36.90
C LEU A 18 -3.76 -11.88 -36.57
N TYR A 19 -3.37 -10.66 -36.22
CA TYR A 19 -4.24 -9.50 -36.35
C TYR A 19 -3.47 -8.38 -37.05
N SER A 20 -3.85 -8.10 -38.29
CA SER A 20 -3.48 -6.86 -38.96
C SER A 20 -4.40 -5.75 -38.45
N VAL A 21 -3.82 -4.67 -37.93
CA VAL A 21 -4.52 -3.39 -37.85
C VAL A 21 -3.65 -2.37 -38.57
N ALA A 22 -4.24 -1.82 -39.63
CA ALA A 22 -3.64 -0.86 -40.54
C ALA A 22 -3.35 0.46 -39.83
N GLU A 23 -2.29 1.14 -40.28
CA GLU A 23 -2.02 2.53 -39.94
C GLU A 23 -3.21 3.41 -40.31
N THR A 24 -3.74 4.17 -39.35
CA THR A 24 -4.76 5.18 -39.62
C THR A 24 -4.17 6.58 -39.50
N SER A 25 -4.40 7.33 -40.57
CA SER A 25 -3.92 8.69 -40.80
C SER A 25 -4.74 9.76 -40.05
N SER A 26 -4.37 11.02 -40.28
CA SER A 26 -4.80 12.30 -39.68
C SER A 26 -6.31 12.61 -39.54
N LEU A 27 -7.22 11.63 -39.59
CA LEU A 27 -8.68 11.78 -39.48
C LEU A 27 -9.29 11.29 -38.15
N GLU A 28 -8.57 10.49 -37.35
CA GLU A 28 -8.97 10.18 -35.96
C GLU A 28 -9.11 11.45 -35.08
N GLN A 29 -8.41 12.53 -35.43
CA GLN A 29 -8.50 13.82 -34.74
C GLN A 29 -9.73 14.67 -35.11
N VAL A 30 -10.47 14.33 -36.17
CA VAL A 30 -11.65 15.11 -36.60
C VAL A 30 -12.94 14.56 -35.98
N PHE A 31 -13.05 13.26 -35.73
CA PHE A 31 -14.32 12.68 -35.29
C PHE A 31 -14.67 13.02 -33.83
N TRP A 32 -13.67 13.24 -32.98
CA TRP A 32 -13.83 13.83 -31.64
C TRP A 32 -14.47 15.23 -31.64
N ARG A 33 -14.70 15.86 -32.80
CA ARG A 33 -15.47 17.12 -32.93
C ARG A 33 -16.99 16.95 -33.09
N VAL A 34 -17.53 15.73 -33.20
CA VAL A 34 -18.98 15.48 -33.36
C VAL A 34 -19.62 14.94 -32.07
N LEU A 35 -18.91 14.98 -30.94
CA LEU A 35 -19.50 14.67 -29.63
C LEU A 35 -20.73 15.55 -29.35
N GLY A 36 -21.90 14.99 -29.68
CA GLY A 36 -23.22 15.50 -29.41
C GLY A 36 -24.20 14.34 -29.43
N ASN A 37 -24.44 13.80 -28.23
CA ASN A 37 -25.56 12.92 -27.83
C ASN A 37 -25.67 11.53 -28.49
N ASN A 38 -25.39 10.48 -27.71
CA ASN A 38 -26.48 9.76 -27.03
C ASN A 38 -25.93 8.71 -26.06
N SER A 39 -26.26 8.93 -24.79
CA SER A 39 -26.31 7.94 -23.73
C SER A 39 -27.16 6.72 -24.14
N SER A 40 -26.62 5.52 -23.95
CA SER A 40 -27.42 4.29 -23.86
C SER A 40 -26.70 3.28 -22.97
N LEU A 41 -26.63 3.60 -21.67
CA LEU A 41 -26.41 2.58 -20.64
C LEU A 41 -27.79 1.96 -20.36
N VAL A 42 -28.10 0.86 -21.04
CA VAL A 42 -29.30 0.07 -20.76
C VAL A 42 -28.93 -1.02 -19.76
N CYS A 43 -29.46 -0.90 -18.54
CA CYS A 43 -29.44 -1.96 -17.53
C CYS A 43 -30.89 -2.33 -17.17
N LYS A 44 -31.26 -3.59 -17.38
CA LYS A 44 -32.46 -4.28 -16.83
C LYS A 44 -32.06 -5.76 -16.67
N ILE A 45 -32.39 -6.46 -15.59
CA ILE A 45 -33.74 -6.85 -15.16
C ILE A 45 -33.85 -6.89 -13.61
N GLN A 46 -35.03 -6.47 -13.11
CA GLN A 46 -35.57 -6.58 -11.72
C GLN A 46 -36.70 -7.66 -11.73
N PRO A 47 -37.38 -8.09 -10.62
CA PRO A 47 -37.28 -7.72 -9.18
C PRO A 47 -37.53 -8.89 -8.16
N ARG A 48 -37.45 -8.61 -6.85
CA ARG A 48 -38.60 -8.80 -5.91
C ARG A 48 -38.47 -7.87 -4.70
N HIS A 49 -39.57 -7.17 -4.43
CA HIS A 49 -39.80 -6.17 -3.38
C HIS A 49 -39.93 -6.80 -1.98
N GLU A 50 -39.46 -6.08 -0.96
CA GLU A 50 -40.35 -5.38 -0.02
C GLU A 50 -39.61 -4.19 0.62
N GLU A 51 -40.24 -3.02 0.58
CA GLU A 51 -39.72 -1.76 1.11
C GLU A 51 -40.00 -1.65 2.61
N LYS A 52 -39.12 -0.93 3.34
CA LYS A 52 -39.56 0.08 4.33
C LYS A 52 -38.45 1.08 4.70
N LYS A 53 -38.71 2.32 4.25
CA LYS A 53 -38.41 3.67 4.76
C LYS A 53 -37.04 4.02 5.38
N LEU A 54 -36.42 4.97 4.69
CA LEU A 54 -35.46 5.98 5.12
C LEU A 54 -35.88 6.73 6.41
N GLN A 55 -34.97 6.83 7.38
CA GLN A 55 -34.90 7.96 8.31
C GLN A 55 -33.43 8.38 8.53
N SER A 56 -33.20 9.66 8.29
CA SER A 56 -32.01 10.42 8.68
C SER A 56 -32.10 10.76 10.17
N SER A 57 -30.98 10.67 10.90
CA SER A 57 -30.77 11.46 12.11
C SER A 57 -29.29 11.51 12.50
N HIS A 58 -28.92 12.68 13.00
CA HIS A 58 -27.66 13.11 13.59
C HIS A 58 -27.18 12.25 14.78
N HIS A 59 -26.08 12.74 15.38
CA HIS A 59 -25.52 12.44 16.72
C HIS A 59 -24.47 11.32 16.69
N GLU A 60 -23.35 11.36 17.41
CA GLU A 60 -22.54 12.36 18.11
C GLU A 60 -21.36 11.52 18.65
N ALA A 61 -20.28 12.18 19.09
CA ALA A 61 -19.13 11.53 19.70
C ALA A 61 -19.52 10.63 20.89
N LEU A 62 -18.87 9.46 21.02
CA LEU A 62 -18.75 8.77 22.30
C LEU A 62 -17.45 7.96 22.35
N GLY A 63 -16.52 8.36 23.23
CA GLY A 63 -15.59 7.43 23.80
C GLY A 63 -16.33 6.48 24.74
N ASN A 64 -15.91 5.21 24.83
CA ASN A 64 -15.14 4.70 25.96
C ASN A 64 -14.85 3.20 25.79
N GLN A 65 -13.86 2.75 26.55
CA GLN A 65 -13.33 1.39 26.73
C GLN A 65 -14.32 0.23 26.54
N GLY A 66 -13.90 -0.75 25.75
CA GLY A 66 -14.45 -2.10 25.70
C GLY A 66 -13.36 -3.09 25.33
N LYS A 67 -12.80 -3.77 26.33
CA LYS A 67 -11.83 -4.85 26.15
C LYS A 67 -12.61 -6.10 25.71
N SER A 68 -12.86 -6.23 24.41
CA SER A 68 -13.39 -7.45 23.80
C SER A 68 -12.23 -8.29 23.28
N ASN A 69 -11.90 -9.38 23.96
CA ASN A 69 -11.07 -10.46 23.40
C ASN A 69 -11.89 -11.29 22.39
N GLU A 70 -12.56 -10.64 21.44
CA GLU A 70 -13.08 -11.31 20.27
C GLU A 70 -11.95 -11.44 19.25
N PRO A 71 -11.83 -12.57 18.53
CA PRO A 71 -10.92 -12.65 17.41
C PRO A 71 -11.38 -11.64 16.35
N VAL A 72 -10.68 -10.50 16.28
CA VAL A 72 -10.88 -9.53 15.20
C VAL A 72 -10.56 -10.27 13.89
N ASN A 73 -11.59 -10.50 13.08
CA ASN A 73 -11.44 -11.10 11.76
C ASN A 73 -10.87 -10.04 10.81
N ILE A 74 -9.55 -9.89 10.82
CA ILE A 74 -8.83 -8.94 9.95
C ILE A 74 -8.90 -9.45 8.51
N THR A 75 -9.51 -8.66 7.63
CA THR A 75 -9.55 -8.92 6.19
C THR A 75 -8.52 -8.05 5.49
N HIS A 76 -7.58 -8.68 4.78
CA HIS A 76 -6.56 -7.96 4.02
C HIS A 76 -7.06 -7.59 2.62
N ARG A 77 -6.92 -6.32 2.25
CA ARG A 77 -7.11 -5.88 0.85
C ARG A 77 -6.05 -6.51 -0.03
N LEU A 78 -6.46 -7.01 -1.19
CA LEU A 78 -5.56 -7.58 -2.20
C LEU A 78 -5.50 -6.67 -3.43
N GLU A 79 -4.36 -6.69 -4.12
CA GLU A 79 -4.19 -6.17 -5.46
C GLU A 79 -4.75 -7.15 -6.50
N SER A 80 -4.85 -6.73 -7.77
CA SER A 80 -5.38 -7.56 -8.86
C SER A 80 -4.57 -8.84 -9.12
N ASP A 81 -3.29 -8.85 -8.74
CA ASP A 81 -2.40 -10.02 -8.84
C ASP A 81 -2.49 -10.96 -7.63
N GLY A 82 -3.38 -10.66 -6.67
CA GLY A 82 -3.57 -11.43 -5.44
C GLY A 82 -2.56 -11.11 -4.33
N SER A 83 -1.62 -10.19 -4.55
CA SER A 83 -0.70 -9.73 -3.51
C SER A 83 -1.41 -8.84 -2.48
N VAL A 84 -0.87 -8.77 -1.25
CA VAL A 84 -1.44 -7.91 -0.20
C VAL A 84 -1.21 -6.44 -0.55
N TYR A 85 -2.26 -5.62 -0.43
CA TYR A 85 -2.21 -4.19 -0.68
C TYR A 85 -1.25 -3.49 0.28
N ASN A 86 -0.29 -2.74 -0.27
CA ASN A 86 0.70 -2.00 0.52
C ASN A 86 0.27 -0.55 0.73
N TYR A 87 -0.35 -0.26 1.88
CA TYR A 87 -0.75 1.08 2.30
C TYR A 87 0.42 2.06 2.50
N ALA A 88 1.66 1.57 2.59
CA ALA A 88 2.86 2.38 2.69
C ALA A 88 3.55 2.61 1.33
N SER A 89 2.91 2.28 0.20
CA SER A 89 3.51 2.49 -1.11
C SER A 89 3.36 3.93 -1.61
N GLU A 90 4.45 4.52 -2.09
CA GLU A 90 4.43 5.84 -2.74
C GLU A 90 3.47 5.87 -3.94
N SER A 91 3.45 4.80 -4.74
CA SER A 91 2.54 4.67 -5.90
C SER A 91 1.05 4.60 -5.53
N LYS A 92 0.74 4.41 -4.24
CA LYS A 92 -0.62 4.41 -3.70
C LYS A 92 -0.94 5.69 -2.92
N GLY A 93 0.00 6.62 -2.82
CA GLY A 93 -0.20 7.92 -2.15
C GLY A 93 0.42 8.03 -0.75
N ALA A 94 1.11 7.00 -0.26
CA ALA A 94 1.85 7.11 0.99
C ALA A 94 3.02 8.09 0.86
N LYS A 95 3.37 8.78 1.94
CA LYS A 95 4.44 9.78 1.94
C LYS A 95 5.24 9.78 3.24
N VAL A 96 6.53 10.08 3.15
CA VAL A 96 7.34 10.41 4.32
C VAL A 96 7.04 11.86 4.70
N VAL A 97 6.50 12.07 5.90
CA VAL A 97 6.12 13.40 6.41
C VAL A 97 7.16 14.01 7.34
N ALA A 98 8.02 13.19 7.96
CA ALA A 98 9.17 13.64 8.73
C ALA A 98 10.23 12.52 8.84
N HIS A 99 11.47 12.91 9.12
CA HIS A 99 12.58 12.01 9.42
C HIS A 99 13.66 12.78 10.19
N ASN A 100 14.61 12.08 10.81
CA ASN A 100 15.74 12.76 11.45
C ASN A 100 16.60 13.50 10.40
N LYS A 101 17.24 14.59 10.80
CA LYS A 101 17.91 15.54 9.89
C LYS A 101 19.04 14.91 9.07
N GLU A 102 19.72 13.92 9.65
CA GLU A 102 20.90 13.26 9.06
C GLU A 102 20.52 12.14 8.08
N ALA A 103 19.23 11.77 8.02
CA ALA A 103 18.74 10.78 7.08
C ALA A 103 18.77 11.34 5.64
N ASN A 104 19.28 10.53 4.71
CA ASN A 104 19.25 10.81 3.28
C ASN A 104 18.44 9.72 2.56
N GLY A 105 17.61 10.12 1.59
CA GLY A 105 16.82 9.19 0.80
C GLY A 105 15.62 8.59 1.54
N ALA A 106 15.09 9.27 2.57
CA ALA A 106 13.99 8.74 3.39
C ALA A 106 12.76 8.32 2.55
N LYS A 107 12.41 9.08 1.50
CA LYS A 107 11.30 8.73 0.60
C LYS A 107 11.49 7.42 -0.16
N ASN A 108 12.74 6.99 -0.37
CA ASN A 108 13.06 5.79 -1.15
C ASN A 108 12.49 4.51 -0.54
N ILE A 109 12.24 4.49 0.78
CA ILE A 109 11.72 3.30 1.48
C ILE A 109 10.28 2.94 1.10
N LEU A 110 9.53 3.87 0.49
CA LEU A 110 8.14 3.68 0.05
C LEU A 110 8.06 3.24 -1.43
N GLY A 111 9.19 3.31 -2.14
CA GLY A 111 9.31 3.01 -3.56
C GLY A 111 9.51 1.53 -3.85
N LYS A 112 9.35 1.16 -5.14
CA LYS A 112 9.61 -0.20 -5.62
C LYS A 112 11.05 -0.41 -6.08
N ASP A 113 11.83 0.65 -6.24
CA ASP A 113 13.23 0.58 -6.68
C ASP A 113 14.11 0.07 -5.52
N HIS A 114 14.74 -1.09 -5.71
CA HIS A 114 15.59 -1.73 -4.71
C HIS A 114 16.99 -1.14 -4.60
N ASP A 115 17.41 -0.39 -5.62
CA ASP A 115 18.72 0.26 -5.66
C ASP A 115 18.69 1.62 -4.94
N LYS A 116 17.50 2.07 -4.53
CA LYS A 116 17.29 3.27 -3.74
C LYS A 116 16.99 2.93 -2.29
N TYR A 117 17.70 3.58 -1.39
CA TYR A 117 17.63 3.26 0.04
C TYR A 117 17.71 4.51 0.91
N LEU A 118 17.22 4.37 2.14
CA LEU A 118 17.45 5.32 3.23
C LEU A 118 18.83 5.05 3.82
N ARG A 119 19.65 6.10 3.91
CA ARG A 119 20.94 6.07 4.60
C ARG A 119 20.88 6.95 5.83
N ASN A 120 21.39 6.44 6.93
CA ASN A 120 21.51 7.18 8.17
C ASN A 120 22.87 6.87 8.81
N PRO A 121 23.68 7.86 9.21
CA PRO A 121 24.95 7.59 9.87
C PRO A 121 24.75 6.75 11.14
N CYS A 122 25.62 5.76 11.35
CA CYS A 122 25.49 4.86 12.51
C CYS A 122 25.60 5.59 13.84
N SER A 123 26.40 6.67 13.89
CA SER A 123 26.67 7.51 15.07
C SER A 123 25.47 8.33 15.57
N VAL A 124 24.41 8.47 14.77
CA VAL A 124 23.20 9.18 15.18
C VAL A 124 22.43 8.32 16.18
N ALA A 125 22.15 8.86 17.37
CA ALA A 125 21.40 8.13 18.40
C ALA A 125 19.92 7.97 18.01
N GLU A 126 19.27 9.07 17.64
CA GLU A 126 17.85 9.10 17.32
C GLU A 126 17.61 9.00 15.80
N LYS A 127 17.18 7.81 15.36
CA LYS A 127 16.90 7.52 13.95
C LYS A 127 15.41 7.25 13.80
N PHE A 128 14.71 8.05 13.01
CA PHE A 128 13.27 7.88 12.81
C PHE A 128 12.84 8.26 11.39
N VAL A 129 11.72 7.67 10.97
CA VAL A 129 10.97 8.08 9.78
C VAL A 129 9.49 8.03 10.13
N ILE A 130 8.75 9.08 9.80
CA ILE A 130 7.30 9.16 9.96
C ILE A 130 6.67 9.05 8.58
N ILE A 131 5.81 8.05 8.42
CA ILE A 131 5.11 7.74 7.18
C ILE A 131 3.62 8.04 7.39
N GLU A 132 3.05 8.85 6.51
CA GLU A 132 1.60 8.92 6.34
C GLU A 132 1.20 7.85 5.31
N LEU A 133 0.31 6.95 5.73
CA LEU A 133 -0.24 5.89 4.88
C LEU A 133 -1.17 6.49 3.81
N SER A 134 -1.39 5.76 2.72
CA SER A 134 -2.29 6.20 1.64
C SER A 134 -3.74 6.40 2.08
N GLU A 135 -4.17 5.62 3.08
CA GLU A 135 -5.53 5.58 3.62
C GLU A 135 -5.45 5.22 5.10
N GLU A 136 -6.42 5.66 5.90
CA GLU A 136 -6.56 5.24 7.30
C GLU A 136 -6.94 3.75 7.34
N THR A 137 -6.23 2.96 8.15
CA THR A 137 -6.42 1.51 8.24
C THR A 137 -5.88 0.92 9.54
N LEU A 138 -6.33 -0.28 9.89
CA LEU A 138 -5.76 -1.06 10.98
C LEU A 138 -4.43 -1.68 10.52
N VAL A 139 -3.34 -1.33 11.20
CA VAL A 139 -2.04 -1.97 10.97
C VAL A 139 -2.03 -3.32 11.67
N ASP A 140 -1.90 -4.39 10.89
CA ASP A 140 -1.72 -5.76 11.40
C ASP A 140 -0.26 -6.23 11.28
N THR A 141 0.38 -5.86 10.16
CA THR A 141 1.70 -6.36 9.80
C THR A 141 2.51 -5.25 9.13
N VAL A 142 3.79 -5.13 9.48
CA VAL A 142 4.76 -4.30 8.77
C VAL A 142 5.83 -5.16 8.12
N LYS A 143 6.24 -4.79 6.90
CA LYS A 143 7.31 -5.47 6.16
C LYS A 143 8.45 -4.49 5.94
N ILE A 144 9.64 -4.84 6.40
CA ILE A 144 10.83 -4.00 6.26
C ILE A 144 11.92 -4.81 5.57
N ALA A 145 12.70 -4.18 4.71
CA ALA A 145 13.76 -4.85 3.97
C ALA A 145 15.01 -3.97 3.90
N ASN A 146 16.16 -4.63 3.92
CA ASN A 146 17.45 -4.02 3.58
C ASN A 146 18.10 -4.87 2.49
N PHE A 147 18.18 -4.35 1.28
CA PHE A 147 18.81 -5.03 0.14
C PHE A 147 20.24 -4.54 -0.12
N GLU A 148 20.70 -3.53 0.61
CA GLU A 148 22.01 -2.93 0.38
C GLU A 148 23.10 -3.78 1.03
N HIS A 149 23.98 -4.36 0.21
CA HIS A 149 24.97 -5.36 0.63
C HIS A 149 25.95 -4.82 1.68
N TYR A 150 26.43 -3.60 1.51
CA TYR A 150 27.50 -3.01 2.34
C TYR A 150 26.98 -2.21 3.54
N SER A 151 25.66 -2.12 3.72
CA SER A 151 25.07 -1.42 4.87
C SER A 151 24.96 -2.32 6.10
N SER A 152 25.06 -1.72 7.28
CA SER A 152 24.57 -2.36 8.51
C SER A 152 23.05 -2.55 8.42
N ASN A 153 22.55 -3.61 9.05
CA ASN A 153 21.11 -3.77 9.23
C ASN A 153 20.63 -3.02 10.47
N PHE A 154 19.38 -2.58 10.48
CA PHE A 154 18.73 -2.20 11.73
C PHE A 154 18.47 -3.48 12.53
N LYS A 155 18.55 -3.39 13.87
CA LYS A 155 18.39 -4.53 14.77
C LYS A 155 17.11 -4.36 15.57
N GLU A 156 17.13 -3.47 16.55
CA GLU A 156 15.98 -3.16 17.37
C GLU A 156 15.28 -1.90 16.84
N PHE A 157 13.95 -1.96 16.74
CA PHE A 157 13.15 -0.80 16.38
C PHE A 157 11.80 -0.82 17.09
N GLU A 158 11.29 0.37 17.35
CA GLU A 158 9.96 0.60 17.91
C GLU A 158 9.02 1.04 16.78
N LEU A 159 7.80 0.51 16.79
CA LEU A 159 6.72 0.92 15.91
C LEU A 159 5.66 1.63 16.73
N ALA A 160 5.27 2.83 16.31
CA ALA A 160 4.19 3.59 16.90
C ALA A 160 3.30 4.20 15.81
N GLY A 161 2.05 4.50 16.17
CA GLY A 161 1.05 5.04 15.26
C GLY A 161 0.26 6.19 15.86
N SER A 162 -0.34 7.01 15.00
CA SER A 162 -1.25 8.09 15.34
C SER A 162 -2.24 8.28 14.19
N LEU A 163 -3.46 8.72 14.51
CA LEU A 163 -4.46 9.12 13.52
C LEU A 163 -4.22 10.53 12.96
N ASN A 164 -3.40 11.33 13.63
CA ASN A 164 -3.12 12.72 13.25
C ASN A 164 -1.63 13.00 13.16
N PHE A 165 -1.25 13.90 12.24
CA PHE A 165 0.08 14.46 12.13
C PHE A 165 -0.01 15.97 11.82
N PRO A 166 0.80 16.84 12.46
CA PRO A 166 1.75 16.54 13.54
C PRO A 166 1.06 16.05 14.82
N THR A 167 1.77 15.27 15.63
CA THR A 167 1.29 14.79 16.94
C THR A 167 2.44 14.69 17.93
N GLU A 168 2.12 14.91 19.20
CA GLU A 168 3.00 14.61 20.34
C GLU A 168 2.63 13.29 21.02
N SER A 169 1.43 12.77 20.74
CA SER A 169 0.91 11.54 21.31
C SER A 169 1.00 10.41 20.28
N TRP A 170 1.81 9.41 20.60
CA TRP A 170 2.03 8.22 19.78
C TRP A 170 1.54 6.99 20.53
N SER A 171 0.76 6.14 19.87
CA SER A 171 0.35 4.85 20.40
C SER A 171 1.41 3.82 20.05
N ALA A 172 2.02 3.19 21.07
CA ALA A 172 2.98 2.11 20.85
C ALA A 172 2.28 0.90 20.22
N LEU A 173 2.78 0.46 19.06
CA LEU A 173 2.26 -0.68 18.31
C LEU A 173 3.11 -1.95 18.51
N GLY A 174 4.40 -1.79 18.81
CA GLY A 174 5.25 -2.92 19.17
C GLY A 174 6.74 -2.60 19.11
N ASN A 175 7.54 -3.47 19.74
CA ASN A 175 9.00 -3.44 19.71
C ASN A 175 9.50 -4.72 19.05
N PHE A 176 10.40 -4.59 18.09
CA PHE A 176 10.81 -5.70 17.24
C PHE A 176 12.32 -5.80 17.15
N VAL A 177 12.78 -7.04 16.96
CA VAL A 177 14.18 -7.35 16.66
C VAL A 177 14.24 -7.95 15.26
N ALA A 178 14.87 -7.24 14.34
CA ALA A 178 15.16 -7.70 12.99
C ALA A 178 16.39 -8.62 12.98
N ALA A 179 16.32 -9.68 12.17
CA ALA A 179 17.46 -10.51 11.88
C ALA A 179 18.43 -9.79 10.95
N ASN A 180 19.71 -10.14 11.03
CA ASN A 180 20.75 -9.61 10.14
C ASN A 180 20.71 -10.32 8.76
N VAL A 181 19.68 -10.02 7.97
CA VAL A 181 19.45 -10.63 6.65
C VAL A 181 19.22 -9.57 5.57
N LYS A 182 19.58 -9.89 4.32
CA LYS A 182 19.51 -8.97 3.17
C LYS A 182 18.25 -9.14 2.31
N HIS A 183 17.16 -9.56 2.94
CA HIS A 183 15.86 -9.72 2.31
C HIS A 183 14.77 -9.09 3.17
N ALA A 184 13.55 -9.06 2.65
CA ALA A 184 12.42 -8.54 3.39
C ALA A 184 12.03 -9.43 4.57
N GLN A 185 11.70 -8.79 5.69
CA GLN A 185 11.27 -9.40 6.93
C GLN A 185 9.88 -8.90 7.28
N VAL A 186 9.06 -9.79 7.86
CA VAL A 186 7.66 -9.53 8.20
C VAL A 186 7.52 -9.51 9.71
N PHE A 187 6.95 -8.42 10.23
CA PHE A 187 6.73 -8.20 11.65
C PHE A 187 5.23 -8.05 11.89
N LYS A 188 4.63 -9.05 12.55
CA LYS A 188 3.22 -9.03 12.94
C LYS A 188 3.07 -8.31 14.26
N LEU A 189 2.08 -7.43 14.38
CA LEU A 189 1.83 -6.73 15.62
C LEU A 189 1.23 -7.69 16.68
N PRO A 190 1.52 -7.46 17.97
CA PRO A 190 0.90 -8.22 19.05
C PRO A 190 -0.62 -7.97 19.06
N LYS A 191 -1.37 -9.01 19.44
CA LYS A 191 -2.83 -8.93 19.61
C LYS A 191 -3.21 -8.36 20.97
#